data_AF-A0A7R9WLK9-F1
#
_entry.id   AF-A0A7R9WLK9-F1
#
_cell.length_a   1.000
_cell.length_b   1.000
_cell.length_c   1.000
_cell.angle_alpha   90.00
_cell.angle_beta   90.00
_cell.angle_gamma   90.00
#
_symmetry.space_group_name_H-M   'P 1'
#
loop_
_entity.id
_entity.type
_entity.pdbx_description
1 polymer ?
#
loop_
_entity_poly.entity_id
_entity_poly.type
_entity_poly.pdbx_seq_one_letter_code
_entity_poly.pdbx_strand_id
1 'polypeptide(L)'
;MVLSWLLGGAESEEGEAAGKSSDDNNADSGIANETKGASGGGGASSTTARTGSQPRASDGSGGEETTESGGEVGGDEDTKSGGKKKKKKVVLSKSTRLKGYMTFAVASSINYYSANESDLSNASEEDKSLVVAATPSQRKYAMAVAMVTIIISIFCIIVHFDRFTCLRKAWIEAFKPGSRVELAILIFLLLWWIVATGINTSSTGIAGPGKGQYNLYFSTWVNLWTAVWTIDRWLIANGSASFKTFMDSWPNRSPGWLFMSVLTLICLCSVVDLFKGYESASEGYIYLGQLYSQVSHAEWVFQIFVAAFTLPMAAAFSLVELFRVSRLDIENTKSDRENIIEGFTLLLLVMFWIPVVIIATTPGGSSSLVGNAYFFTWFTTVVVIETFVWWIRDWRKGIHEVVRMQEEEYRRAQREVLR
;
A
#
# COMPACT_ATOMS: atom_id res chain seq x y z
N MET A 1 4.52 -3.18 -7.34
CA MET A 1 4.39 -1.85 -7.97
C MET A 1 3.16 -1.11 -7.45
N VAL A 2 1.96 -1.69 -7.49
CA VAL A 2 0.74 -1.07 -6.94
C VAL A 2 0.82 -0.91 -5.42
N LEU A 3 1.35 -1.91 -4.71
CA LEU A 3 1.67 -1.81 -3.27
C LEU A 3 2.69 -0.71 -2.95
N SER A 4 3.73 -0.55 -3.77
CA SER A 4 4.71 0.53 -3.61
C SER A 4 4.08 1.90 -3.89
N TRP A 5 3.12 1.99 -4.81
CA TRP A 5 2.39 3.22 -5.12
C TRP A 5 1.37 3.57 -4.03
N LEU A 6 0.64 2.57 -3.48
CA LEU A 6 -0.32 2.74 -2.39
C LEU A 6 0.36 3.07 -1.05
N LEU A 7 1.54 2.49 -0.78
CA LEU A 7 2.26 2.66 0.49
C LEU A 7 3.35 3.75 0.46
N GLY A 8 3.89 4.05 -0.72
CA GLY A 8 4.99 5.00 -0.91
C GLY A 8 4.55 6.33 -1.52
N GLY A 9 3.34 6.80 -1.17
CA GLY A 9 2.67 7.92 -1.82
C GLY A 9 3.62 9.03 -2.29
N ALA A 10 3.72 9.16 -3.62
CA ALA A 10 4.47 10.17 -4.38
C ALA A 10 5.33 11.10 -3.51
N GLU A 11 6.52 10.63 -3.12
CA GLU A 11 7.59 11.53 -2.73
C GLU A 11 7.96 12.29 -4.01
N SER A 12 7.50 13.53 -4.09
CA SER A 12 7.91 14.48 -5.11
C SER A 12 9.41 14.72 -4.95
N GLU A 13 10.17 14.43 -6.00
CA GLU A 13 11.56 14.86 -6.21
C GLU A 13 11.67 16.40 -6.28
N GLU A 14 11.22 17.12 -5.25
CA GLU A 14 11.48 18.54 -5.07
C GLU A 14 12.63 18.69 -4.08
N GLY A 15 13.85 18.52 -4.59
CA GLY A 15 15.03 18.47 -3.74
C GLY A 15 16.37 18.82 -4.35
N GLU A 16 16.50 19.33 -5.58
CA GLU A 16 17.81 19.81 -6.05
C GLU A 16 17.75 20.88 -7.16
N ALA A 17 17.49 22.12 -6.77
CA ALA A 17 17.79 23.29 -7.60
C ALA A 17 18.34 24.43 -6.73
N ALA A 18 19.55 24.23 -6.19
CA ALA A 18 20.32 25.27 -5.53
C ALA A 18 21.81 25.15 -5.87
N GLY A 19 22.19 25.83 -6.96
CA GLY A 19 23.43 26.60 -7.06
C GLY A 19 24.77 25.86 -6.98
N LYS A 20 25.41 25.67 -8.14
CA LYS A 20 26.84 25.90 -8.33
C LYS A 20 27.08 26.40 -9.76
N SER A 21 27.19 27.73 -9.93
CA SER A 21 27.96 28.29 -11.03
C SER A 21 29.38 28.47 -10.54
N SER A 22 30.30 27.71 -11.11
CA SER A 22 31.71 28.04 -11.11
C SER A 22 32.19 27.87 -12.54
N ASP A 23 32.56 29.01 -13.11
CA ASP A 23 33.45 29.12 -14.25
C ASP A 23 34.68 28.21 -14.02
N ASP A 24 35.09 27.49 -15.07
CA ASP A 24 36.46 27.61 -15.54
C ASP A 24 36.66 26.94 -16.90
N ASN A 25 37.30 27.72 -17.78
CA ASN A 25 37.83 27.32 -19.07
C ASN A 25 38.98 26.32 -18.89
N ASN A 26 39.06 25.29 -19.73
CA ASN A 26 40.22 25.14 -20.60
C ASN A 26 40.01 24.11 -21.71
N ALA A 27 40.39 24.53 -22.92
CA ALA A 27 40.77 23.65 -24.01
C ALA A 27 42.04 22.87 -23.63
N ASP A 28 42.22 21.65 -24.13
CA ASP A 28 43.00 21.44 -25.36
C ASP A 28 43.14 19.94 -25.70
N SER A 29 43.19 19.71 -27.00
CA SER A 29 43.82 18.64 -27.80
C SER A 29 44.25 17.29 -27.19
N GLY A 30 44.09 16.23 -27.99
CA GLY A 30 45.20 15.29 -28.15
C GLY A 30 44.85 13.83 -28.41
N ILE A 31 44.58 13.51 -29.68
CA ILE A 31 45.23 12.47 -30.51
C ILE A 31 45.31 11.01 -29.99
N ALA A 32 44.97 10.14 -30.95
CA ALA A 32 44.88 8.69 -30.96
C ALA A 32 46.22 7.91 -30.85
N ASN A 33 46.06 6.58 -30.94
CA ASN A 33 47.03 5.48 -31.14
C ASN A 33 47.63 4.90 -29.84
N GLU A 34 47.87 3.60 -29.67
CA GLU A 34 47.94 2.47 -30.61
C GLU A 34 47.85 1.12 -29.85
N THR A 35 47.34 0.12 -30.57
CA THR A 35 47.61 -1.33 -30.56
C THR A 35 48.41 -2.08 -29.49
N LYS A 36 47.83 -3.24 -29.14
CA LYS A 36 48.38 -4.63 -29.11
C LYS A 36 49.69 -4.94 -28.35
N GLY A 37 49.61 -5.98 -27.50
CA GLY A 37 50.77 -6.80 -27.15
C GLY A 37 50.37 -8.04 -26.35
N ALA A 38 50.59 -9.21 -26.95
CA ALA A 38 50.29 -10.52 -26.39
C ALA A 38 51.54 -11.21 -25.82
N SER A 39 51.31 -12.33 -25.12
CA SER A 39 52.25 -13.42 -24.77
C SER A 39 53.30 -13.10 -23.69
N GLY A 40 53.29 -13.83 -22.57
CA GLY A 40 54.12 -15.04 -22.37
C GLY A 40 55.24 -14.66 -21.38
N GLY A 41 55.70 -15.45 -20.41
CA GLY A 41 55.53 -16.83 -19.99
C GLY A 41 56.63 -17.08 -18.93
N GLY A 42 56.39 -18.04 -18.03
CA GLY A 42 57.43 -18.80 -17.31
C GLY A 42 58.16 -18.17 -16.11
N GLY A 43 58.26 -18.95 -15.03
CA GLY A 43 59.41 -18.83 -14.11
C GLY A 43 59.16 -19.10 -12.61
N ALA A 44 59.10 -20.38 -12.24
CA ALA A 44 59.68 -21.01 -11.05
C ALA A 44 59.57 -20.37 -9.63
N SER A 45 58.90 -21.14 -8.77
CA SER A 45 59.43 -21.76 -7.53
C SER A 45 59.86 -20.89 -6.33
N SER A 46 59.11 -21.02 -5.22
CA SER A 46 59.71 -21.27 -3.90
C SER A 46 58.69 -21.82 -2.91
N THR A 47 59.07 -22.91 -2.27
CA THR A 47 58.44 -23.64 -1.18
C THR A 47 58.43 -22.83 0.13
N THR A 48 57.27 -22.67 0.79
CA THR A 48 57.23 -22.59 2.26
C THR A 48 55.89 -23.07 2.82
N ALA A 49 55.97 -23.97 3.79
CA ALA A 49 54.88 -24.51 4.55
C ALA A 49 54.31 -23.50 5.58
N ARG A 50 53.07 -23.79 6.01
CA ARG A 50 52.60 -23.82 7.42
C ARG A 50 51.44 -22.87 7.76
N THR A 51 50.38 -23.52 8.27
CA THR A 51 49.38 -23.11 9.28
C THR A 51 48.37 -22.00 8.98
N GLY A 52 47.10 -22.43 8.89
CA GLY A 52 46.00 -21.96 9.75
C GLY A 52 45.48 -20.56 9.49
N SER A 53 44.37 -20.44 8.77
CA SER A 53 43.56 -19.21 8.76
C SER A 53 42.08 -19.51 8.56
N GLN A 54 41.28 -18.93 9.47
CA GLN A 54 39.83 -18.74 9.42
C GLN A 54 39.39 -18.12 8.07
N PRO A 55 38.15 -18.37 7.61
CA PRO A 55 37.61 -17.64 6.47
C PRO A 55 37.30 -16.20 6.87
N ARG A 56 38.12 -15.28 6.36
CA ARG A 56 37.80 -13.86 6.18
C ARG A 56 36.78 -13.75 5.05
N ALA A 57 35.63 -13.14 5.33
CA ALA A 57 34.68 -12.74 4.31
C ALA A 57 35.29 -11.63 3.44
N SER A 58 35.16 -11.81 2.14
CA SER A 58 35.66 -10.95 1.08
C SER A 58 34.76 -9.76 0.82
N ASP A 59 35.40 -8.61 0.63
CA ASP A 59 34.88 -7.42 -0.04
C ASP A 59 34.34 -7.72 -1.44
N GLY A 60 33.33 -6.93 -1.85
CA GLY A 60 33.09 -6.59 -3.25
C GLY A 60 31.64 -6.71 -3.70
N SER A 61 30.92 -5.60 -3.75
CA SER A 61 30.37 -5.03 -4.99
C SER A 61 29.35 -3.94 -4.66
N GLY A 62 29.65 -2.71 -5.10
CA GLY A 62 28.83 -1.54 -4.89
C GLY A 62 27.49 -1.59 -5.63
N GLY A 63 26.47 -1.08 -4.95
CA GLY A 63 25.28 -0.50 -5.53
C GLY A 63 25.11 0.88 -4.90
N GLU A 64 25.13 1.93 -5.71
CA GLU A 64 24.76 3.28 -5.30
C GLU A 64 23.26 3.29 -4.97
N GLU A 65 22.94 3.26 -3.68
CA GLU A 65 21.63 3.68 -3.18
C GLU A 65 21.73 5.13 -2.71
N THR A 66 21.08 6.02 -3.44
CA THR A 66 20.75 7.39 -3.00
C THR A 66 19.84 7.31 -1.78
N THR A 67 20.46 7.35 -0.59
CA THR A 67 19.77 7.44 0.69
C THR A 67 19.37 8.91 0.93
N GLU A 68 18.08 9.21 0.88
CA GLU A 68 17.58 10.47 1.42
C GLU A 68 17.87 10.53 2.92
N SER A 69 18.61 11.56 3.30
CA SER A 69 19.03 11.89 4.66
C SER A 69 17.83 12.26 5.55
N GLY A 70 17.06 11.26 5.96
CA GLY A 70 16.28 11.30 7.19
C GLY A 70 17.24 11.22 8.36
N GLY A 71 17.59 12.37 8.94
CA GLY A 71 18.63 12.53 9.97
C GLY A 71 18.72 11.38 10.98
N GLU A 72 19.66 10.48 10.73
CA GLU A 72 20.06 9.45 11.67
C GLU A 72 20.79 10.06 12.87
N VAL A 73 20.47 9.44 13.99
CA VAL A 73 21.08 9.60 15.29
C VAL A 73 22.53 9.12 15.16
N GLY A 74 23.44 10.08 15.02
CA GLY A 74 24.88 9.85 15.01
C GLY A 74 25.32 9.05 16.22
N GLY A 75 26.06 7.99 15.92
CA GLY A 75 26.68 7.07 16.85
C GLY A 75 27.66 7.74 17.81
N ASP A 76 27.84 7.02 18.91
CA ASP A 76 28.64 7.34 20.07
C ASP A 76 30.10 7.67 19.72
N GLU A 77 30.45 8.96 19.78
CA GLU A 77 31.75 9.34 20.31
C GLU A 77 31.64 9.34 21.84
N ASP A 78 32.33 8.36 22.43
CA ASP A 78 32.42 8.02 23.84
C ASP A 78 33.19 9.10 24.65
N THR A 79 32.76 10.34 24.51
CA THR A 79 33.28 11.47 25.27
C THR A 79 32.40 11.63 26.51
N LYS A 80 32.88 11.10 27.65
CA LYS A 80 32.37 11.35 29.01
C LYS A 80 32.48 12.84 29.36
N SER A 81 31.66 13.65 28.72
CA SER A 81 31.43 15.05 29.06
C SER A 81 30.02 15.13 29.61
N GLY A 82 29.89 15.51 30.89
CA GLY A 82 28.62 15.72 31.59
C GLY A 82 27.80 16.91 31.06
N GLY A 83 27.72 17.07 29.75
CA GLY A 83 26.96 18.09 29.06
C GLY A 83 25.46 17.82 29.20
N LYS A 84 24.76 18.70 29.91
CA LYS A 84 23.28 18.73 29.93
C LYS A 84 22.77 18.70 28.49
N LYS A 85 22.25 17.55 28.02
CA LYS A 85 21.61 17.43 26.69
C LYS A 85 20.55 18.51 26.56
N LYS A 86 20.78 19.52 25.71
CA LYS A 86 19.80 20.58 25.42
C LYS A 86 18.56 19.89 24.85
N LYS A 87 17.45 19.93 25.59
CA LYS A 87 16.17 19.38 25.13
C LYS A 87 15.78 20.08 23.83
N LYS A 88 15.74 19.35 22.71
CA LYS A 88 15.30 19.88 21.42
C LYS A 88 13.87 20.43 21.60
N LYS A 89 13.65 21.69 21.22
CA LYS A 89 12.33 22.34 21.30
C LYS A 89 11.43 21.74 20.22
N VAL A 90 10.34 21.09 20.63
CA VAL A 90 9.33 20.55 19.70
C VAL A 90 8.59 21.70 19.02
N VAL A 91 8.52 21.67 17.69
CA VAL A 91 7.80 22.66 16.88
C VAL A 91 6.68 21.93 16.14
N LEU A 92 5.42 22.12 16.58
CA LEU A 92 4.25 21.43 16.02
C LEU A 92 4.02 21.73 14.53
N SER A 93 4.33 22.94 14.07
CA SER A 93 4.14 23.32 12.66
C SER A 93 5.02 22.54 11.68
N LYS A 94 6.00 21.76 12.16
CA LYS A 94 6.83 20.85 11.36
C LYS A 94 6.39 19.38 11.47
N SER A 95 5.24 19.12 12.10
CA SER A 95 4.68 17.78 12.21
C SER A 95 4.31 17.24 10.82
N THR A 96 4.78 16.04 10.48
CA THR A 96 4.41 15.34 9.24
C THR A 96 2.91 15.02 9.17
N ARG A 97 2.23 14.98 10.33
CA ARG A 97 0.78 14.71 10.45
C ARG A 97 -0.09 15.88 10.01
N LEU A 98 0.46 17.10 9.97
CA LEU A 98 -0.27 18.30 9.55
C LEU A 98 -0.82 18.16 8.13
N LYS A 99 -0.07 17.52 7.23
CA LYS A 99 -0.53 17.20 5.86
C LYS A 99 -1.80 16.35 5.89
N GLY A 100 -1.91 15.41 6.82
CA GLY A 100 -3.09 14.55 6.98
C GLY A 100 -4.33 15.35 7.37
N TYR A 101 -4.22 16.24 8.35
CA TYR A 101 -5.33 17.12 8.74
C TYR A 101 -5.74 18.08 7.63
N MET A 102 -4.79 18.60 6.84
CA MET A 102 -5.11 19.41 5.66
C MET A 102 -5.86 18.61 4.60
N THR A 103 -5.40 17.40 4.29
CA THR A 103 -6.08 16.49 3.35
C THR A 103 -7.50 16.16 3.82
N PHE A 104 -7.69 15.86 5.12
CA PHE A 104 -9.03 15.65 5.68
C PHE A 104 -9.95 16.86 5.49
N ALA A 105 -9.45 18.07 5.76
CA ALA A 105 -10.25 19.28 5.61
C ALA A 105 -10.68 19.47 4.14
N VAL A 106 -9.78 19.29 3.19
CA VAL A 106 -10.06 19.44 1.75
C VAL A 106 -10.99 18.34 1.25
N ALA A 107 -10.66 17.07 1.49
CA ALA A 107 -11.47 15.94 1.05
C ALA A 107 -12.87 15.96 1.68
N SER A 108 -12.99 16.32 2.97
CA SER A 108 -14.30 16.48 3.61
C SER A 108 -15.08 17.69 3.07
N SER A 109 -14.41 18.77 2.66
CA SER A 109 -15.10 19.90 2.01
C SER A 109 -15.66 19.50 0.64
N ILE A 110 -14.90 18.76 -0.16
CA ILE A 110 -15.37 18.17 -1.43
C ILE A 110 -16.58 17.25 -1.17
N ASN A 111 -16.48 16.42 -0.12
CA ASN A 111 -17.55 15.51 0.28
C ASN A 111 -18.84 16.26 0.67
N TYR A 112 -18.72 17.28 1.52
CA TYR A 112 -19.84 18.13 1.93
C TYR A 112 -20.51 18.82 0.74
N TYR A 113 -19.71 19.45 -0.13
CA TYR A 113 -20.21 20.14 -1.31
C TYR A 113 -20.91 19.18 -2.27
N SER A 114 -20.29 18.03 -2.57
CA SER A 114 -20.88 17.00 -3.45
C SER A 114 -22.20 16.45 -2.88
N ALA A 115 -22.28 16.22 -1.56
CA ALA A 115 -23.51 15.77 -0.91
C ALA A 115 -24.62 16.83 -0.91
N ASN A 116 -24.26 18.12 -0.93
CA ASN A 116 -25.21 19.23 -1.05
C ASN A 116 -25.70 19.41 -2.49
N GLU A 117 -24.81 19.27 -3.47
CA GLU A 117 -25.13 19.38 -4.91
C GLU A 117 -25.93 18.18 -5.43
N SER A 118 -25.87 17.02 -4.78
CA SER A 118 -26.62 15.82 -5.17
C SER A 118 -28.15 15.95 -5.01
N ASP A 119 -28.69 17.15 -4.76
CA ASP A 119 -30.11 17.43 -4.79
C ASP A 119 -30.59 17.63 -6.24
N LEU A 120 -31.24 16.60 -6.79
CA LEU A 120 -31.77 16.60 -8.16
C LEU A 120 -32.94 17.58 -8.38
N SER A 121 -33.31 18.38 -7.39
CA SER A 121 -34.33 19.42 -7.54
C SER A 121 -33.99 20.40 -8.67
N ASN A 122 -32.69 20.59 -8.96
CA ASN A 122 -32.18 21.46 -10.01
C ASN A 122 -31.73 20.73 -11.29
N ALA A 123 -31.79 19.39 -11.32
CA ALA A 123 -31.36 18.60 -12.47
C ALA A 123 -32.39 18.68 -13.61
N SER A 124 -31.92 18.55 -14.87
CA SER A 124 -32.81 18.50 -16.03
C SER A 124 -33.72 17.25 -15.96
N GLU A 125 -34.90 17.30 -16.58
CA GLU A 125 -35.80 16.13 -16.64
C GLU A 125 -35.13 14.92 -17.33
N GLU A 126 -34.21 15.17 -18.26
CA GLU A 126 -33.42 14.13 -18.93
C GLU A 126 -32.46 13.45 -17.93
N ASP A 127 -31.75 14.21 -17.11
CA ASP A 127 -30.83 13.68 -16.08
C ASP A 127 -31.58 12.91 -14.98
N LYS A 128 -32.79 13.35 -14.62
CA LYS A 128 -33.63 12.66 -13.63
C LYS A 128 -34.00 11.23 -14.06
N SER A 129 -34.05 10.97 -15.37
CA SER A 129 -34.33 9.63 -15.90
C SER A 129 -33.13 8.68 -15.85
N LEU A 130 -31.91 9.21 -15.77
CA LEU A 130 -30.65 8.47 -15.85
C LEU A 130 -29.92 8.30 -14.51
N VAL A 131 -30.35 8.99 -13.45
CA VAL A 131 -29.62 9.02 -12.17
C VAL A 131 -30.54 8.70 -10.99
N VAL A 132 -30.12 7.76 -10.14
CA VAL A 132 -30.84 7.49 -8.88
C VAL A 132 -30.64 8.66 -7.91
N ALA A 133 -31.73 9.38 -7.63
CA ALA A 133 -31.74 10.47 -6.66
C ALA A 133 -31.26 9.99 -5.28
N ALA A 134 -30.32 10.73 -4.68
CA ALA A 134 -29.98 10.55 -3.28
C ALA A 134 -31.15 10.97 -2.39
N THR A 135 -31.50 10.18 -1.37
CA THR A 135 -32.57 10.56 -0.46
C THR A 135 -32.14 11.72 0.45
N PRO A 136 -33.07 12.56 0.95
CA PRO A 136 -32.73 13.65 1.87
C PRO A 136 -31.98 13.18 3.13
N SER A 137 -32.31 11.99 3.64
CA SER A 137 -31.64 11.40 4.81
C SER A 137 -30.18 11.03 4.51
N GLN A 138 -29.92 10.46 3.33
CA GLN A 138 -28.56 10.11 2.89
C GLN A 138 -27.69 11.36 2.73
N ARG A 139 -28.24 12.42 2.12
CA ARG A 139 -27.55 13.71 1.98
C ARG A 139 -27.22 14.31 3.34
N LYS A 140 -28.20 14.38 4.25
CA LYS A 140 -28.01 14.90 5.61
C LYS A 140 -26.94 14.11 6.37
N TYR A 141 -26.93 12.79 6.24
CA TYR A 141 -25.92 11.95 6.86
C TYR A 141 -24.51 12.27 6.32
N ALA A 142 -24.33 12.27 5.00
CA ALA A 142 -23.02 12.55 4.39
C ALA A 142 -22.52 13.97 4.73
N MET A 143 -23.41 14.97 4.66
CA MET A 143 -23.08 16.35 5.08
C MET A 143 -22.67 16.42 6.55
N ALA A 144 -23.37 15.72 7.45
CA ALA A 144 -23.01 15.70 8.88
C ALA A 144 -21.64 15.06 9.12
N VAL A 145 -21.36 13.90 8.49
CA VAL A 145 -20.06 13.21 8.56
C VAL A 145 -18.92 14.12 8.09
N ALA A 146 -19.12 14.77 6.94
CA ALA A 146 -18.13 15.67 6.37
C ALA A 146 -17.92 16.91 7.25
N MET A 147 -18.99 17.54 7.75
CA MET A 147 -18.91 18.74 8.59
C MET A 147 -18.17 18.48 9.90
N VAL A 148 -18.46 17.36 10.58
CA VAL A 148 -17.74 16.98 11.81
C VAL A 148 -16.24 16.82 11.53
N THR A 149 -15.88 16.18 10.41
CA THR A 149 -14.47 16.00 10.02
C THR A 149 -13.80 17.33 9.69
N ILE A 150 -14.49 18.26 8.99
CA ILE A 150 -14.00 19.61 8.71
C ILE A 150 -13.69 20.35 10.02
N ILE A 151 -14.61 20.35 10.98
CA ILE A 151 -14.45 21.03 12.27
C ILE A 151 -13.23 20.47 13.02
N ILE A 152 -13.12 19.15 13.15
CA ILE A 152 -12.01 18.50 13.85
C ILE A 152 -10.68 18.80 13.15
N SER A 153 -10.65 18.75 11.82
CA SER A 153 -9.43 18.94 11.04
C SER A 153 -8.95 20.39 11.07
N ILE A 154 -9.85 21.36 10.90
CA ILE A 154 -9.53 22.78 11.02
C ILE A 154 -9.04 23.09 12.44
N PHE A 155 -9.69 22.54 13.47
CA PHE A 155 -9.22 22.67 14.85
C PHE A 155 -7.78 22.15 15.01
N CYS A 156 -7.49 20.95 14.51
CA CYS A 156 -6.14 20.38 14.57
C CYS A 156 -5.11 21.24 13.80
N ILE A 157 -5.47 21.77 12.63
CA ILE A 157 -4.62 22.68 11.85
C ILE A 157 -4.31 23.95 12.64
N ILE A 158 -5.32 24.59 13.23
CA ILE A 158 -5.15 25.80 14.06
C ILE A 158 -4.20 25.50 15.23
N VAL A 159 -4.39 24.38 15.93
CA VAL A 159 -3.53 23.96 17.03
C VAL A 159 -2.07 23.78 16.60
N HIS A 160 -1.83 23.22 15.41
CA HIS A 160 -0.48 23.04 14.86
C HIS A 160 0.20 24.35 14.47
N PHE A 161 -0.57 25.36 14.04
CA PHE A 161 -0.08 26.69 13.69
C PHE A 161 -0.07 27.69 14.84
N ASP A 162 -0.64 27.35 16.00
CA ASP A 162 -0.71 28.25 17.13
C ASP A 162 0.68 28.56 17.71
N ARG A 163 1.16 29.76 17.40
CA ARG A 163 2.43 30.31 17.93
C ARG A 163 2.22 31.26 19.10
N PHE A 164 1.01 31.80 19.27
CA PHE A 164 0.79 33.03 20.04
C PHE A 164 -0.20 32.88 21.20
N THR A 165 -1.10 31.89 21.21
CA THR A 165 -2.07 31.80 22.30
C THR A 165 -1.44 31.29 23.60
N CYS A 166 -2.10 31.60 24.72
CA CYS A 166 -1.72 31.11 26.05
C CYS A 166 -1.82 29.57 26.18
N LEU A 167 -2.57 28.91 25.29
CA LEU A 167 -2.80 27.47 25.30
C LEU A 167 -1.67 26.68 24.61
N ARG A 168 -0.68 27.36 24.00
CA ARG A 168 0.45 26.72 23.31
C ARG A 168 1.12 25.59 24.09
N LYS A 169 1.30 25.75 25.41
CA LYS A 169 1.91 24.70 26.24
C LYS A 169 1.04 23.44 26.32
N ALA A 170 -0.28 23.62 26.46
CA ALA A 170 -1.24 22.52 26.47
C ALA A 170 -1.32 21.84 25.11
N TRP A 171 -1.27 22.61 24.01
CA TRP A 171 -1.24 22.10 22.64
C TRP A 171 -0.02 21.25 22.33
N ILE A 172 1.16 21.71 22.72
CA ILE A 172 2.39 20.92 22.57
C ILE A 172 2.27 19.60 23.33
N GLU A 173 1.67 19.59 24.53
CA GLU A 173 1.48 18.36 25.28
C GLU A 173 0.44 17.41 24.64
N ALA A 174 -0.64 17.98 24.08
CA ALA A 174 -1.71 17.22 23.43
C ALA A 174 -1.34 16.66 22.05
N PHE A 175 -0.38 17.27 21.33
CA PHE A 175 0.01 16.90 19.96
C PHE A 175 1.50 16.59 19.77
N LYS A 176 2.27 16.47 20.87
CA LYS A 176 3.64 15.94 20.78
C LYS A 176 3.60 14.47 20.32
N PRO A 177 4.68 13.99 19.67
CA PRO A 177 4.80 12.57 19.36
C PRO A 177 4.55 11.68 20.58
N GLY A 178 3.75 10.63 20.40
CA GLY A 178 3.31 9.75 21.49
C GLY A 178 2.16 10.26 22.35
N SER A 179 1.58 11.43 22.04
CA SER A 179 0.42 11.93 22.78
C SER A 179 -0.82 11.08 22.55
N ARG A 180 -1.44 10.65 23.65
CA ARG A 180 -2.66 9.82 23.63
C ARG A 180 -3.89 10.59 23.15
N VAL A 181 -3.90 11.92 23.34
CA VAL A 181 -5.03 12.77 22.92
C VAL A 181 -5.10 12.81 21.39
N GLU A 182 -3.97 13.09 20.73
CA GLU A 182 -3.88 13.05 19.27
C GLU A 182 -4.23 11.65 18.72
N LEU A 183 -3.71 10.59 19.33
CA LEU A 183 -4.05 9.22 18.95
C LEU A 183 -5.56 8.95 19.06
N ALA A 184 -6.21 9.38 20.14
CA ALA A 184 -7.65 9.19 20.32
C ALA A 184 -8.46 9.90 19.23
N ILE A 185 -8.06 11.12 18.83
CA ILE A 185 -8.67 11.85 17.70
C ILE A 185 -8.50 11.06 16.39
N LEU A 186 -7.30 10.54 16.14
CA LEU A 186 -7.01 9.79 14.92
C LEU A 186 -7.76 8.44 14.87
N ILE A 187 -7.82 7.71 15.99
CA ILE A 187 -8.63 6.47 16.10
C ILE A 187 -10.11 6.78 15.89
N PHE A 188 -10.62 7.87 16.48
CA PHE A 188 -11.98 8.32 16.24
C PHE A 188 -12.23 8.58 14.75
N LEU A 189 -11.35 9.34 14.08
CA LEU A 189 -11.47 9.63 12.64
C LEU A 189 -11.40 8.36 11.78
N LEU A 190 -10.53 7.40 12.13
CA LEU A 190 -10.46 6.11 11.43
C LEU A 190 -11.78 5.35 11.54
N LEU A 191 -12.29 5.13 12.75
CA LEU A 191 -13.56 4.44 12.96
C LEU A 191 -14.74 5.18 12.31
N TRP A 192 -14.75 6.51 12.41
CA TRP A 192 -15.74 7.39 11.78
C TRP A 192 -15.80 7.18 10.27
N TRP A 193 -14.64 7.17 9.61
CA TRP A 193 -14.57 7.02 8.16
C TRP A 193 -14.70 5.57 7.68
N ILE A 194 -14.42 4.56 8.51
CA ILE A 194 -14.76 3.16 8.19
C ILE A 194 -16.28 3.03 8.05
N VAL A 195 -17.03 3.51 9.05
CA VAL A 195 -18.50 3.45 9.05
C VAL A 195 -19.08 4.32 7.94
N ALA A 196 -18.61 5.56 7.81
CA ALA A 196 -19.10 6.47 6.79
C ALA A 196 -18.81 5.97 5.37
N THR A 197 -17.64 5.37 5.12
CA THR A 197 -17.32 4.76 3.82
C THR A 197 -18.28 3.62 3.52
N GLY A 198 -18.48 2.70 4.47
CA GLY A 198 -19.44 1.60 4.32
C GLY A 198 -20.85 2.07 4.00
N ILE A 199 -21.36 3.10 4.68
CA ILE A 199 -22.71 3.63 4.47
C ILE A 199 -22.81 4.46 3.18
N ASN A 200 -21.86 5.34 2.91
CA ASN A 200 -21.94 6.25 1.77
C ASN A 200 -21.72 5.52 0.43
N THR A 201 -20.87 4.50 0.40
CA THR A 201 -20.48 3.81 -0.84
C THR A 201 -21.21 2.48 -1.07
N SER A 202 -22.11 2.09 -0.16
CA SER A 202 -23.00 0.94 -0.37
C SER A 202 -23.93 1.17 -1.57
N SER A 203 -24.55 0.10 -2.04
CA SER A 203 -25.57 0.11 -3.10
C SER A 203 -26.71 1.09 -2.83
N THR A 204 -27.10 1.21 -1.56
CA THR A 204 -28.13 2.14 -1.11
C THR A 204 -27.57 3.51 -0.77
N GLY A 205 -26.27 3.62 -0.45
CA GLY A 205 -25.56 4.82 -0.05
C GLY A 205 -25.54 5.94 -1.09
N ILE A 206 -25.34 7.18 -0.66
CA ILE A 206 -25.39 8.37 -1.53
C ILE A 206 -24.39 8.35 -2.70
N ALA A 207 -23.24 7.71 -2.51
CA ALA A 207 -22.20 7.51 -3.51
C ALA A 207 -22.21 6.08 -4.07
N GLY A 208 -23.35 5.39 -3.94
CA GLY A 208 -23.55 4.06 -4.48
C GLY A 208 -23.54 4.01 -6.02
N PRO A 209 -23.47 2.80 -6.59
CA PRO A 209 -23.45 2.61 -8.04
C PRO A 209 -24.69 3.22 -8.71
N GLY A 210 -24.50 3.86 -9.87
CA GLY A 210 -25.59 4.46 -10.66
C GLY A 210 -26.09 5.82 -10.18
N LYS A 211 -25.48 6.42 -9.14
CA LYS A 211 -25.83 7.76 -8.64
C LYS A 211 -25.03 8.91 -9.28
N GLY A 212 -23.98 8.60 -10.05
CA GLY A 212 -23.11 9.60 -10.69
C GLY A 212 -22.31 10.50 -9.74
N GLN A 213 -22.33 10.22 -8.43
CA GLN A 213 -21.68 11.04 -7.39
C GLN A 213 -20.20 10.67 -7.21
N TYR A 214 -19.39 10.74 -8.27
CA TYR A 214 -17.99 10.28 -8.26
C TYR A 214 -17.12 11.08 -7.27
N ASN A 215 -17.27 12.40 -7.22
CA ASN A 215 -16.53 13.24 -6.28
C ASN A 215 -16.80 12.83 -4.81
N LEU A 216 -18.05 12.50 -4.50
CA LEU A 216 -18.44 12.01 -3.18
C LEU A 216 -17.85 10.62 -2.89
N TYR A 217 -17.87 9.73 -3.87
CA TYR A 217 -17.26 8.40 -3.78
C TYR A 217 -15.77 8.50 -3.48
N PHE A 218 -15.00 9.20 -4.31
CA PHE A 218 -13.56 9.30 -4.17
C PHE A 218 -13.14 10.08 -2.92
N SER A 219 -13.80 11.20 -2.61
CA SER A 219 -13.49 11.96 -1.38
C SER A 219 -13.77 11.15 -0.11
N THR A 220 -14.79 10.29 -0.11
CA THR A 220 -15.07 9.37 1.01
C THR A 220 -13.90 8.39 1.22
N TRP A 221 -13.44 7.75 0.15
CA TRP A 221 -12.29 6.84 0.20
C TRP A 221 -10.98 7.56 0.56
N VAL A 222 -10.75 8.77 0.03
CA VAL A 222 -9.57 9.59 0.37
C VAL A 222 -9.56 9.93 1.84
N ASN A 223 -10.69 10.27 2.46
CA ASN A 223 -10.74 10.52 3.90
C ASN A 223 -10.39 9.26 4.71
N LEU A 224 -10.92 8.09 4.33
CA LEU A 224 -10.56 6.83 4.99
C LEU A 224 -9.07 6.52 4.87
N TRP A 225 -8.48 6.63 3.67
CA TRP A 225 -7.05 6.42 3.46
C TRP A 225 -6.19 7.46 4.20
N THR A 226 -6.64 8.71 4.26
CA THR A 226 -5.98 9.77 5.03
C THR A 226 -5.97 9.44 6.53
N ALA A 227 -7.01 8.80 7.06
CA ALA A 227 -7.04 8.33 8.45
C ALA A 227 -5.96 7.30 8.73
N VAL A 228 -5.88 6.27 7.88
CA VAL A 228 -4.84 5.21 7.98
C VAL A 228 -3.45 5.83 7.87
N TRP A 229 -3.23 6.67 6.86
CA TRP A 229 -1.94 7.33 6.62
C TRP A 229 -1.52 8.25 7.77
N THR A 230 -2.46 9.02 8.35
CA THR A 230 -2.12 9.94 9.45
C THR A 230 -1.79 9.18 10.74
N ILE A 231 -2.45 8.04 10.99
CA ILE A 231 -2.10 7.13 12.10
C ILE A 231 -0.70 6.56 11.89
N ASP A 232 -0.37 6.10 10.68
CA ASP A 232 0.99 5.61 10.36
C ASP A 232 2.06 6.68 10.65
N ARG A 233 1.83 7.93 10.22
CA ARG A 233 2.75 9.05 10.52
C ARG A 233 2.82 9.37 12.02
N TRP A 234 1.76 9.11 12.79
CA TRP A 234 1.79 9.21 14.24
C TRP A 234 2.64 8.10 14.88
N LEU A 235 2.51 6.86 14.40
CA LEU A 235 3.31 5.72 14.85
C LEU A 235 4.80 5.94 14.59
N ILE A 236 5.17 6.37 13.37
CA ILE A 236 6.55 6.69 13.00
C ILE A 236 7.12 7.78 13.92
N ALA A 237 6.35 8.85 14.16
CA ALA A 237 6.80 9.94 15.03
C ALA A 237 6.99 9.49 16.49
N ASN A 238 6.26 8.48 16.94
CA ASN A 238 6.41 7.86 18.26
C ASN A 238 7.58 6.84 18.32
N GLY A 239 8.36 6.70 17.25
CA GLY A 239 9.46 5.73 17.16
C GLY A 239 8.98 4.29 16.97
N SER A 240 7.71 4.09 16.60
CA SER A 240 7.22 2.77 16.17
C SER A 240 7.56 2.54 14.70
N ALA A 241 7.66 1.27 14.30
CA ALA A 241 7.85 0.91 12.89
C ALA A 241 6.68 1.45 12.05
N SER A 242 6.98 1.96 10.86
CA SER A 242 5.94 2.31 9.89
C SER A 242 5.15 1.07 9.48
N PHE A 243 3.92 1.24 9.00
CA PHE A 243 3.14 0.15 8.43
C PHE A 243 3.88 -0.52 7.28
N LYS A 244 4.62 0.23 6.45
CA LYS A 244 5.48 -0.32 5.41
C LYS A 244 6.56 -1.22 6.02
N THR A 245 7.33 -0.72 6.99
CA THR A 245 8.36 -1.51 7.69
C THR A 245 7.78 -2.75 8.35
N PHE A 246 6.57 -2.64 8.93
CA PHE A 246 5.86 -3.76 9.53
C PHE A 246 5.44 -4.81 8.48
N MET A 247 4.94 -4.39 7.32
CA MET A 247 4.62 -5.32 6.23
C MET A 247 5.88 -5.94 5.62
N ASP A 248 6.96 -5.16 5.47
CA ASP A 248 8.24 -5.61 4.93
C ASP A 248 8.96 -6.58 5.89
N SER A 249 8.66 -6.51 7.19
CA SER A 249 9.20 -7.45 8.19
C SER A 249 8.52 -8.82 8.15
N TRP A 250 7.46 -8.98 7.36
CA TRP A 250 6.74 -10.24 7.28
C TRP A 250 7.49 -11.22 6.37
N PRO A 251 7.58 -12.50 6.76
CA PRO A 251 8.30 -13.48 5.97
C PRO A 251 7.60 -13.72 4.62
N ASN A 252 8.42 -13.94 3.59
CA ASN A 252 8.00 -14.43 2.28
C ASN A 252 6.93 -13.53 1.62
N ARG A 253 5.79 -14.13 1.25
CA ARG A 253 4.68 -13.52 0.52
C ARG A 253 3.46 -13.25 1.41
N SER A 254 3.61 -13.32 2.73
CA SER A 254 2.51 -13.07 3.70
C SER A 254 1.75 -11.75 3.43
N PRO A 255 2.42 -10.62 3.10
CA PRO A 255 1.72 -9.39 2.75
C PRO A 255 0.72 -9.55 1.60
N GLY A 256 1.11 -10.23 0.52
CA GLY A 256 0.25 -10.45 -0.64
C GLY A 256 -1.03 -11.21 -0.29
N TRP A 257 -0.89 -12.29 0.50
CA TRP A 257 -2.04 -13.08 0.98
C TRP A 257 -2.97 -12.28 1.89
N LEU A 258 -2.42 -11.46 2.80
CA LEU A 258 -3.24 -10.63 3.67
C LEU A 258 -4.02 -9.59 2.88
N PHE A 259 -3.34 -8.87 1.97
CA PHE A 259 -4.00 -7.88 1.12
C PHE A 259 -5.08 -8.51 0.26
N MET A 260 -4.81 -9.68 -0.31
CA MET A 260 -5.80 -10.46 -1.06
C MET A 260 -7.01 -10.81 -0.18
N SER A 261 -6.80 -11.26 1.06
CA SER A 261 -7.88 -11.58 2.00
C SER A 261 -8.74 -10.36 2.32
N VAL A 262 -8.14 -9.22 2.62
CA VAL A 262 -8.86 -7.98 2.97
C VAL A 262 -9.64 -7.44 1.77
N LEU A 263 -9.00 -7.35 0.59
CA LEU A 263 -9.66 -6.86 -0.63
C LEU A 263 -10.79 -7.78 -1.07
N THR A 264 -10.59 -9.10 -0.99
CA THR A 264 -11.63 -10.09 -1.31
C THR A 264 -12.81 -9.98 -0.36
N LEU A 265 -12.59 -9.75 0.94
CA LEU A 265 -13.67 -9.54 1.91
C LEU A 265 -14.49 -8.30 1.53
N ILE A 266 -13.84 -7.17 1.24
CA ILE A 266 -14.53 -5.94 0.83
C ILE A 266 -15.28 -6.15 -0.49
N CYS A 267 -14.65 -6.85 -1.45
CA CYS A 267 -15.28 -7.22 -2.72
C CYS A 267 -16.54 -8.07 -2.49
N LEU A 268 -16.44 -9.13 -1.69
CA LEU A 268 -17.55 -10.03 -1.37
C LEU A 268 -18.70 -9.26 -0.70
N CYS A 269 -18.40 -8.46 0.32
CA CYS A 269 -19.41 -7.63 0.98
C CYS A 269 -20.09 -6.67 -0.02
N SER A 270 -19.33 -6.06 -0.93
CA SER A 270 -19.85 -5.12 -1.93
C SER A 270 -20.73 -5.81 -2.97
N VAL A 271 -20.34 -6.99 -3.44
CA VAL A 271 -21.13 -7.78 -4.41
C VAL A 271 -22.40 -8.31 -3.77
N VAL A 272 -22.34 -8.79 -2.52
CA VAL A 272 -23.53 -9.24 -1.77
C VAL A 272 -24.48 -8.09 -1.48
N ASP A 273 -23.96 -6.92 -1.09
CA ASP A 273 -24.77 -5.72 -0.90
C ASP A 273 -25.48 -5.30 -2.19
N LEU A 274 -24.77 -5.32 -3.31
CA LEU A 274 -25.34 -5.01 -4.62
C LEU A 274 -26.38 -6.03 -5.08
N PHE A 275 -26.11 -7.33 -4.89
CA PHE A 275 -27.03 -8.42 -5.21
C PHE A 275 -28.33 -8.31 -4.39
N LYS A 276 -28.23 -8.06 -3.08
CA LYS A 276 -29.41 -7.81 -2.23
C LYS A 276 -30.17 -6.57 -2.64
N GLY A 277 -29.46 -5.51 -3.02
CA GLY A 277 -30.06 -4.29 -3.56
C GLY A 277 -30.85 -4.57 -4.85
N TYR A 278 -30.30 -5.41 -5.73
CA TYR A 278 -30.97 -5.87 -6.95
C TYR A 278 -32.22 -6.72 -6.65
N GLU A 279 -32.13 -7.72 -5.76
CA GLU A 279 -33.29 -8.53 -5.37
C GLU A 279 -34.38 -7.69 -4.72
N SER A 280 -34.01 -6.74 -3.84
CA SER A 280 -34.98 -5.84 -3.20
C SER A 280 -35.56 -4.82 -4.18
N ALA A 281 -34.84 -4.50 -5.26
CA ALA A 281 -35.28 -3.54 -6.26
C ALA A 281 -36.49 -4.02 -7.06
N SER A 282 -36.72 -5.34 -7.17
CA SER A 282 -37.96 -5.86 -7.73
C SER A 282 -39.21 -5.45 -6.94
N GLU A 283 -39.07 -4.95 -5.71
CA GLU A 283 -40.17 -4.57 -4.82
C GLU A 283 -40.37 -3.05 -4.67
N GLY A 284 -39.52 -2.19 -5.23
CA GLY A 284 -39.70 -0.74 -5.09
C GLY A 284 -38.61 0.20 -5.64
N TYR A 285 -37.47 -0.30 -6.12
CA TYR A 285 -36.40 0.51 -6.72
C TYR A 285 -36.27 0.23 -8.21
N ILE A 286 -37.27 0.66 -8.99
CA ILE A 286 -37.43 0.34 -10.41
C ILE A 286 -36.13 0.55 -11.21
N TYR A 287 -35.38 1.63 -10.94
CA TYR A 287 -34.16 1.95 -11.70
C TYR A 287 -33.02 0.93 -11.50
N LEU A 288 -32.70 0.55 -10.26
CA LEU A 288 -31.61 -0.40 -10.01
C LEU A 288 -31.94 -1.78 -10.58
N GLY A 289 -33.21 -2.16 -10.49
CA GLY A 289 -33.74 -3.38 -11.13
C GLY A 289 -33.64 -3.34 -12.65
N GLN A 290 -33.96 -2.21 -13.29
CA GLN A 290 -33.80 -2.04 -14.74
C GLN A 290 -32.33 -2.11 -15.16
N LEU A 291 -31.44 -1.44 -14.44
CA LEU A 291 -30.01 -1.37 -14.78
C LEU A 291 -29.33 -2.73 -14.70
N TYR A 292 -29.71 -3.56 -13.73
CA TYR A 292 -29.18 -4.93 -13.58
C TYR A 292 -30.08 -6.02 -14.16
N SER A 293 -31.19 -5.68 -14.82
CA SER A 293 -32.11 -6.65 -15.44
C SER A 293 -31.44 -7.50 -16.52
N GLN A 294 -30.36 -7.00 -17.11
CA GLN A 294 -29.56 -7.70 -18.13
C GLN A 294 -28.51 -8.62 -17.53
N VAL A 295 -28.19 -8.48 -16.23
CA VAL A 295 -27.20 -9.34 -15.57
C VAL A 295 -27.83 -10.70 -15.30
N SER A 296 -27.22 -11.75 -15.85
CA SER A 296 -27.68 -13.10 -15.59
C SER A 296 -27.49 -13.48 -14.12
N HIS A 297 -28.43 -14.24 -13.54
CA HIS A 297 -28.26 -14.76 -12.17
C HIS A 297 -26.98 -15.60 -12.02
N ALA A 298 -26.57 -16.31 -13.07
CA ALA A 298 -25.34 -17.09 -13.07
C ALA A 298 -24.08 -16.23 -12.84
N GLU A 299 -24.06 -15.00 -13.35
CA GLU A 299 -22.94 -14.07 -13.18
C GLU A 299 -22.79 -13.62 -11.73
N TRP A 300 -23.90 -13.25 -11.07
CA TRP A 300 -23.91 -12.95 -9.63
C TRP A 300 -23.37 -14.11 -8.80
N VAL A 301 -23.88 -15.31 -9.05
CA VAL A 301 -23.46 -16.53 -8.35
C VAL A 301 -21.99 -16.80 -8.60
N PHE A 302 -21.51 -16.65 -9.84
CA PHE A 302 -20.11 -16.88 -10.19
C PHE A 302 -19.17 -15.92 -9.46
N GLN A 303 -19.47 -14.62 -9.45
CA GLN A 303 -18.64 -13.63 -8.76
C GLN A 303 -18.64 -13.85 -7.24
N ILE A 304 -19.81 -14.10 -6.63
CA ILE A 304 -19.92 -14.41 -5.20
C ILE A 304 -19.14 -15.68 -4.87
N PHE A 305 -19.27 -16.73 -5.69
CA PHE A 305 -18.54 -17.98 -5.52
C PHE A 305 -17.02 -17.78 -5.54
N VAL A 306 -16.49 -17.07 -6.54
CA VAL A 306 -15.04 -16.83 -6.65
C VAL A 306 -14.52 -16.00 -5.47
N ALA A 307 -15.24 -14.96 -5.05
CA ALA A 307 -14.86 -14.16 -3.89
C ALA A 307 -14.94 -14.98 -2.59
N ALA A 308 -16.02 -15.74 -2.38
CA ALA A 308 -16.20 -16.60 -1.22
C ALA A 308 -15.20 -17.77 -1.15
N PHE A 309 -14.74 -18.26 -2.30
CA PHE A 309 -13.68 -19.28 -2.39
C PHE A 309 -12.30 -18.69 -2.13
N THR A 310 -12.00 -17.51 -2.68
CA THR A 310 -10.71 -16.83 -2.53
C THR A 310 -10.45 -16.42 -1.08
N LEU A 311 -11.47 -15.90 -0.39
CA LEU A 311 -11.35 -15.37 0.98
C LEU A 311 -10.77 -16.37 1.99
N PRO A 312 -11.34 -17.58 2.21
CA PRO A 312 -10.81 -18.54 3.18
C PRO A 312 -9.43 -19.07 2.76
N MET A 313 -9.15 -19.22 1.47
CA MET A 313 -7.81 -19.63 1.02
C MET A 313 -6.76 -18.57 1.34
N ALA A 314 -7.04 -17.30 0.99
CA ALA A 314 -6.13 -16.19 1.27
C ALA A 314 -5.92 -16.02 2.77
N ALA A 315 -6.99 -16.13 3.57
CA ALA A 315 -6.90 -16.10 5.03
C ALA A 315 -6.07 -17.28 5.57
N ALA A 316 -6.28 -18.50 5.08
CA ALA A 316 -5.53 -19.68 5.51
C ALA A 316 -4.03 -19.55 5.20
N PHE A 317 -3.66 -19.14 3.98
CA PHE A 317 -2.25 -18.89 3.65
C PHE A 317 -1.66 -17.73 4.45
N SER A 318 -2.43 -16.66 4.69
CA SER A 318 -1.98 -15.56 5.56
C SER A 318 -1.66 -16.07 6.96
N LEU A 319 -2.51 -16.91 7.55
CA LEU A 319 -2.29 -17.48 8.88
C LEU A 319 -1.11 -18.45 8.89
N VAL A 320 -0.99 -19.32 7.88
CA VAL A 320 0.15 -20.26 7.75
C VAL A 320 1.46 -19.50 7.64
N GLU A 321 1.53 -18.43 6.84
CA GLU A 321 2.74 -17.64 6.67
C GLU A 321 3.05 -16.77 7.91
N LEU A 322 2.03 -16.18 8.56
CA LEU A 322 2.22 -15.35 9.76
C LEU A 322 2.64 -16.18 10.99
N PHE A 323 2.09 -17.38 11.15
CA PHE A 323 2.42 -18.29 12.24
C PHE A 323 3.48 -19.33 11.87
N ARG A 324 4.15 -19.20 10.71
CA ARG A 324 5.31 -20.03 10.39
C ARG A 324 6.38 -19.75 11.44
N VAL A 325 6.44 -20.62 12.43
CA VAL A 325 7.38 -20.50 13.55
C VAL A 325 8.78 -20.54 12.96
N SER A 326 9.54 -19.47 13.12
CA SER A 326 11.00 -19.44 12.92
C SER A 326 11.65 -20.32 13.99
N ARG A 327 11.41 -21.63 13.93
CA ARG A 327 12.02 -22.61 14.83
C ARG A 327 13.41 -22.84 14.28
N LEU A 328 14.34 -22.03 14.79
CA LEU A 328 15.78 -21.98 14.51
C LEU A 328 16.09 -21.09 13.30
N ASP A 329 16.96 -20.09 13.50
CA ASP A 329 17.52 -19.15 12.52
C ASP A 329 18.32 -19.82 11.37
N ILE A 330 18.10 -21.11 11.13
CA ILE A 330 18.75 -21.89 10.09
C ILE A 330 17.69 -22.06 8.99
N GLU A 331 17.62 -21.03 8.14
CA GLU A 331 16.92 -21.00 6.86
C GLU A 331 15.38 -21.09 6.96
N ASN A 332 14.71 -19.92 6.89
CA ASN A 332 13.25 -19.80 6.69
C ASN A 332 12.86 -20.21 5.24
N THR A 333 13.32 -21.36 4.79
CA THR A 333 13.07 -21.90 3.46
C THR A 333 11.80 -22.72 3.47
N LYS A 334 10.82 -22.30 2.67
CA LYS A 334 9.58 -23.03 2.43
C LYS A 334 9.89 -24.39 1.79
N SER A 335 9.25 -25.48 2.25
CA SER A 335 9.46 -26.79 1.61
C SER A 335 8.96 -26.77 0.16
N ASP A 336 9.58 -27.56 -0.72
CA ASP A 336 9.19 -27.66 -2.14
C ASP A 336 7.70 -27.96 -2.31
N ARG A 337 7.17 -28.87 -1.47
CA ARG A 337 5.75 -29.23 -1.49
C ARG A 337 4.85 -28.05 -1.17
N GLU A 338 5.18 -27.29 -0.14
CA GLU A 338 4.40 -26.10 0.23
C GLU A 338 4.48 -25.02 -0.86
N ASN A 339 5.67 -24.82 -1.45
CA ASN A 339 5.85 -23.84 -2.52
C ASN A 339 5.08 -24.24 -3.79
N ILE A 340 5.02 -25.53 -4.12
CA ILE A 340 4.22 -26.06 -5.24
C ILE A 340 2.72 -25.88 -4.97
N ILE A 341 2.25 -26.20 -3.76
CA ILE A 341 0.83 -26.04 -3.39
C ILE A 341 0.43 -24.57 -3.47
N GLU A 342 1.23 -23.66 -2.90
CA GLU A 342 0.98 -22.22 -2.98
C GLU A 342 0.90 -21.73 -4.44
N GLY A 343 1.85 -22.17 -5.28
CA GLY A 343 1.89 -21.83 -6.70
C GLY A 343 0.67 -22.30 -7.47
N PHE A 344 0.25 -23.55 -7.22
CA PHE A 344 -0.96 -24.10 -7.83
C PHE A 344 -2.21 -23.34 -7.38
N THR A 345 -2.32 -22.99 -6.09
CA THR A 345 -3.42 -22.16 -5.60
C THR A 345 -3.45 -20.78 -6.26
N LEU A 346 -2.31 -20.09 -6.35
CA LEU A 346 -2.22 -18.78 -7.00
C LEU A 346 -2.57 -18.86 -8.49
N LEU A 347 -2.11 -19.90 -9.19
CA LEU A 347 -2.47 -20.12 -10.60
C LEU A 347 -3.99 -20.30 -10.76
N LEU A 348 -4.62 -21.13 -9.92
CA LEU A 348 -6.07 -21.30 -9.94
C LEU A 348 -6.81 -19.98 -9.65
N LEU A 349 -6.33 -19.20 -8.69
CA LEU A 349 -6.91 -17.89 -8.40
C LEU A 349 -6.81 -16.93 -9.58
N VAL A 350 -5.66 -16.87 -10.26
CA VAL A 350 -5.51 -16.07 -11.50
C VAL A 350 -6.50 -16.54 -12.57
N MET A 351 -6.65 -17.85 -12.75
CA MET A 351 -7.59 -18.44 -13.71
C MET A 351 -9.06 -18.15 -13.39
N PHE A 352 -9.42 -17.92 -12.11
CA PHE A 352 -10.76 -17.49 -11.72
C PHE A 352 -10.97 -15.98 -11.82
N TRP A 353 -10.02 -15.18 -11.35
CA TRP A 353 -10.19 -13.72 -11.28
C TRP A 353 -10.11 -13.02 -12.63
N ILE A 354 -9.33 -13.53 -13.59
CA ILE A 354 -9.30 -12.95 -14.95
C ILE A 354 -10.68 -13.02 -15.63
N PRO A 355 -11.36 -14.19 -15.72
CA PRO A 355 -12.73 -14.23 -16.23
C PRO A 355 -13.71 -13.38 -15.41
N VAL A 356 -13.62 -13.40 -14.08
CA VAL A 356 -14.50 -12.59 -13.22
C VAL A 356 -14.39 -11.11 -13.54
N VAL A 357 -13.17 -10.55 -13.65
CA VAL A 357 -13.02 -9.12 -13.94
C VAL A 357 -13.54 -8.78 -15.33
N ILE A 358 -13.29 -9.64 -16.33
CA ILE A 358 -13.76 -9.41 -17.71
C ILE A 358 -15.29 -9.42 -17.75
N ILE A 359 -15.92 -10.45 -17.19
CA ILE A 359 -17.38 -10.62 -17.24
C ILE A 359 -18.06 -9.55 -16.37
N ALA A 360 -17.70 -9.47 -15.09
CA ALA A 360 -18.41 -8.63 -14.12
C ALA A 360 -18.27 -7.13 -14.40
N THR A 361 -17.16 -6.68 -15.02
CA THR A 361 -16.90 -5.24 -15.22
C THR A 361 -17.17 -4.74 -16.64
N THR A 362 -17.50 -5.64 -17.59
CA THR A 362 -17.96 -5.26 -18.94
C THR A 362 -19.33 -4.58 -18.87
N PRO A 363 -19.69 -3.65 -19.79
CA PRO A 363 -21.03 -3.07 -19.83
C PRO A 363 -22.13 -4.12 -19.78
N GLY A 364 -23.05 -3.97 -18.82
CA GLY A 364 -24.12 -4.94 -18.58
C GLY A 364 -23.76 -6.06 -17.58
N GLY A 365 -22.55 -6.07 -17.03
CA GLY A 365 -22.13 -6.99 -15.99
C GLY A 365 -22.50 -6.56 -14.56
N SER A 366 -22.40 -7.49 -13.62
CA SER A 366 -22.80 -7.37 -12.20
C SER A 366 -22.06 -6.25 -11.45
N SER A 367 -20.84 -5.93 -11.86
CA SER A 367 -19.97 -4.92 -11.27
C SER A 367 -19.57 -3.86 -12.29
N SER A 368 -20.37 -3.65 -13.33
CA SER A 368 -20.06 -2.73 -14.44
C SER A 368 -20.16 -1.25 -14.05
N LEU A 369 -20.98 -0.94 -13.05
CA LEU A 369 -21.12 0.42 -12.55
C LEU A 369 -19.97 0.77 -11.61
N VAL A 370 -19.42 1.96 -11.82
CA VAL A 370 -18.39 2.54 -10.96
C VAL A 370 -18.90 2.60 -9.51
N GLY A 371 -18.19 1.90 -8.62
CA GLY A 371 -18.52 1.73 -7.21
C GLY A 371 -17.63 0.67 -6.58
N ASN A 372 -17.91 0.29 -5.32
CA ASN A 372 -17.05 -0.64 -4.59
C ASN A 372 -16.86 -1.97 -5.33
N ALA A 373 -17.95 -2.58 -5.82
CA ALA A 373 -17.86 -3.87 -6.52
C ALA A 373 -16.94 -3.79 -7.75
N TYR A 374 -17.04 -2.74 -8.56
CA TYR A 374 -16.15 -2.50 -9.70
C TYR A 374 -14.68 -2.39 -9.27
N PHE A 375 -14.36 -1.45 -8.37
CA PHE A 375 -12.97 -1.16 -7.99
C PHE A 375 -12.33 -2.32 -7.23
N PHE A 376 -13.05 -2.96 -6.30
CA PHE A 376 -12.49 -4.09 -5.55
C PHE A 376 -12.38 -5.36 -6.37
N THR A 377 -13.20 -5.56 -7.41
CA THR A 377 -12.97 -6.65 -8.38
C THR A 377 -11.66 -6.43 -9.13
N TRP A 378 -11.42 -5.22 -9.63
CA TRP A 378 -10.16 -4.87 -10.29
C TRP A 378 -8.95 -4.96 -9.34
N PHE A 379 -9.00 -4.32 -8.17
CA PHE A 379 -7.90 -4.34 -7.21
C PHE A 379 -7.56 -5.75 -6.73
N THR A 380 -8.58 -6.57 -6.43
CA THR A 380 -8.34 -7.97 -6.03
C THR A 380 -7.66 -8.74 -7.16
N THR A 381 -8.13 -8.56 -8.40
CA THR A 381 -7.52 -9.21 -9.57
C THR A 381 -6.05 -8.81 -9.76
N VAL A 382 -5.73 -7.52 -9.65
CA VAL A 382 -4.34 -7.04 -9.75
C VAL A 382 -3.47 -7.61 -8.64
N VAL A 383 -3.95 -7.65 -7.40
CA VAL A 383 -3.19 -8.20 -6.26
C VAL A 383 -2.99 -9.71 -6.40
N VAL A 384 -3.98 -10.46 -6.91
CA VAL A 384 -3.84 -11.89 -7.23
C VAL A 384 -2.74 -12.12 -8.27
N ILE A 385 -2.77 -11.35 -9.37
CA ILE A 385 -1.76 -11.45 -10.42
C ILE A 385 -0.36 -11.03 -9.91
N GLU A 386 -0.26 -9.93 -9.16
CA GLU A 386 1.00 -9.48 -8.59
C GLU A 386 1.59 -10.54 -7.65
N THR A 387 0.77 -11.10 -6.76
CA THR A 387 1.22 -12.17 -5.83
C THR A 387 1.69 -13.41 -6.58
N PHE A 388 1.02 -13.78 -7.68
CA PHE A 388 1.45 -14.88 -8.55
C PHE A 388 2.78 -14.59 -9.27
N VAL A 389 2.97 -13.38 -9.80
CA VAL A 389 4.24 -12.98 -10.43
C VAL A 389 5.40 -13.02 -9.44
N TRP A 390 5.16 -12.57 -8.20
CA TRP A 390 6.16 -12.67 -7.12
C TRP A 390 6.51 -14.12 -6.83
N TRP A 391 5.50 -15.01 -6.76
CA TRP A 391 5.73 -16.45 -6.61
C TRP A 391 6.60 -17.03 -7.74
N ILE A 392 6.29 -16.72 -9.01
CA ILE A 392 7.10 -17.16 -10.16
C ILE A 392 8.56 -16.70 -10.03
N ARG A 393 8.76 -15.43 -9.64
CA ARG A 393 10.09 -14.85 -9.49
C ARG A 393 10.91 -15.59 -8.43
N ASP A 394 10.31 -15.86 -7.28
CA ASP A 394 10.99 -16.55 -6.18
C ASP A 394 11.24 -18.03 -6.52
N TRP A 395 10.29 -18.70 -7.18
CA TRP A 395 10.47 -20.06 -7.68
C TRP A 395 11.65 -20.14 -8.68
N ARG A 396 11.75 -19.17 -9.60
CA ARG A 396 12.87 -19.09 -10.54
C ARG A 396 14.21 -18.89 -9.81
N LYS A 397 14.26 -18.03 -8.79
CA LYS A 397 15.48 -17.82 -7.98
C LYS A 397 15.90 -19.12 -7.29
N GLY A 398 14.95 -19.84 -6.67
CA GLY A 398 15.22 -21.13 -6.05
C GLY A 398 15.82 -22.16 -7.02
N ILE A 399 15.30 -22.25 -8.25
CA ILE A 399 15.89 -23.11 -9.30
C ILE A 399 17.33 -22.70 -9.62
N HIS A 400 17.62 -21.40 -9.75
CA HIS A 400 18.97 -20.93 -10.05
C HIS A 400 19.95 -21.25 -8.92
N GLU A 401 19.51 -21.11 -7.67
CA GLU A 401 20.32 -21.46 -6.50
C GLU A 401 20.63 -22.96 -6.46
N VAL A 402 19.64 -23.82 -6.71
CA VAL A 402 19.83 -25.28 -6.77
C VAL A 402 20.79 -25.66 -7.89
N VAL A 403 20.62 -25.10 -9.10
CA VAL A 403 21.53 -25.36 -10.23
C VAL A 403 22.96 -24.92 -9.91
N ARG A 404 23.12 -23.76 -9.27
CA ARG A 404 24.44 -23.26 -8.85
C ARG A 404 25.09 -24.18 -7.82
N MET A 405 24.33 -24.67 -6.83
CA MET A 405 24.84 -25.62 -5.84
C MET A 405 25.29 -26.94 -6.48
N GLN A 406 24.50 -27.49 -7.41
CA GLN A 406 24.88 -28.71 -8.15
C GLN A 406 26.14 -28.50 -9.00
N GLU A 407 26.28 -27.33 -9.62
CA GLU A 407 27.50 -26.99 -10.37
C GLU A 407 28.73 -26.88 -9.47
N GLU A 408 28.58 -26.29 -8.29
CA GLU A 408 29.66 -26.23 -7.29
C GLU A 408 30.07 -27.61 -6.78
N GLU A 409 29.11 -28.49 -6.50
CA GLU A 409 29.35 -29.88 -6.09
C GLU A 409 30.08 -30.65 -7.19
N TYR A 410 29.62 -30.54 -8.44
CA TYR A 410 30.27 -31.16 -9.59
C TYR A 410 31.72 -30.68 -9.76
N ARG A 411 31.97 -29.36 -9.64
CA ARG A 411 33.33 -28.79 -9.67
C ARG A 411 34.19 -29.22 -8.49
N ARG A 412 33.62 -29.54 -7.32
CA ARG A 412 34.36 -30.12 -6.19
C ARG A 412 34.74 -31.57 -6.48
N ALA A 413 33.79 -32.39 -6.94
CA ALA A 413 34.05 -33.78 -7.32
C ALA A 413 35.10 -33.89 -8.43
N GLN A 414 35.05 -33.04 -9.46
CA GLN A 414 36.09 -32.99 -10.50
C GLN A 414 37.49 -32.68 -9.94
N ARG A 415 37.60 -31.77 -8.96
CA ARG A 415 38.87 -31.44 -8.32
C ARG A 415 39.41 -32.56 -7.44
N GLU A 416 38.54 -33.40 -6.89
CA GLU A 416 38.93 -34.57 -6.10
C GLU A 416 39.43 -35.70 -6.98
N VAL A 417 38.82 -35.94 -8.14
CA VAL A 417 39.27 -36.98 -9.10
C VAL A 417 40.61 -36.64 -9.75
N LEU A 418 40.94 -35.35 -9.89
CA LEU A 418 42.21 -34.90 -10.47
C LEU A 418 43.39 -34.89 -9.47
N ARG A 419 43.16 -35.14 -8.19
CA ARG A 419 44.19 -35.25 -7.14
C ARG A 419 44.56 -36.70 -6.91
#